data_AF-A0A3D6BJN4-F1
#
_entry.id   AF-A0A3D6BJN4-F1
#
_cell.length_a   1.000
_cell.length_b   1.000
_cell.length_c   1.000
_cell.angle_alpha   90.00
_cell.angle_beta   90.00
_cell.angle_gamma   90.00
#
_symmetry.space_group_name_H-M   'P 1'
#
loop_
_entity.id
_entity.type
_entity.pdbx_description
1 polymer ?
#
loop_
_entity_poly.entity_id
_entity_poly.type
_entity_poly.pdbx_seq_one_letter_code
_entity_poly.pdbx_strand_id
1 'polypeptide(L)' 'MEKSAKQRYSNIGINKIDSMLRTPNCPFVLFVGTKKLVKRREFEEYISRTMAI' A
#
# COMPACT_ATOMS: atom_id res chain seq x y z
N MET A 1 6.20 2.24 -6.40
CA MET A 1 6.80 1.52 -5.26
C MET A 1 7.96 0.70 -5.79
N GLU A 2 9.11 1.32 -6.00
CA GLU A 2 10.31 0.60 -6.38
C GLU A 2 10.81 -0.24 -5.20
N LYS A 3 10.94 -1.54 -5.47
CA LYS A 3 11.56 -2.69 -4.78
C LYS A 3 12.06 -2.62 -3.32
N SER A 4 12.39 -1.47 -2.73
CA SER A 4 13.00 -1.36 -1.38
C SER A 4 12.02 -1.12 -0.22
N ALA A 5 10.73 -0.85 -0.48
CA ALA A 5 9.75 -0.60 0.59
C ALA A 5 9.09 -1.87 1.16
N LYS A 6 9.25 -3.04 0.51
CA LYS A 6 8.69 -4.32 0.99
C LYS A 6 9.16 -4.69 2.39
N GLN A 7 10.39 -4.30 2.76
CA GLN A 7 10.98 -4.62 4.06
C GLN A 7 10.31 -3.90 5.23
N ARG A 8 9.70 -2.72 5.02
CA ARG A 8 9.04 -1.97 6.11
C ARG A 8 7.69 -2.55 6.51
N TYR A 9 7.05 -3.29 5.59
CA TYR A 9 5.81 -4.01 5.84
C TYR A 9 6.08 -5.50 6.01
N SER A 10 7.26 -5.90 6.48
CA SER A 10 7.73 -7.29 6.56
C SER A 10 6.77 -8.24 7.29
N ASN A 11 5.93 -7.73 8.20
CA ASN A 11 4.88 -8.51 8.89
C ASN A 11 3.57 -8.64 8.09
N ILE A 12 3.42 -7.88 7.01
CA ILE A 12 2.24 -7.79 6.16
C ILE A 12 2.58 -8.46 4.83
N GLY A 13 2.27 -9.74 4.73
CA GLY A 13 2.57 -10.53 3.53
C GLY A 13 2.15 -9.82 2.24
N ILE A 14 2.96 -9.97 1.19
CA ILE A 14 2.76 -9.28 -0.10
C ILE A 14 1.35 -9.48 -0.68
N ASN A 15 0.76 -10.66 -0.49
CA ASN A 15 -0.58 -10.98 -0.96
C ASN A 15 -1.65 -10.11 -0.29
N LYS A 16 -1.46 -9.81 1.00
CA LYS A 16 -2.36 -8.93 1.77
C LYS A 16 -2.25 -7.50 1.26
N ILE A 17 -1.03 -7.03 1.02
CA ILE A 17 -0.78 -5.70 0.44
C ILE A 17 -1.42 -5.58 -0.95
N ASP A 18 -1.24 -6.58 -1.81
CA ASP A 18 -1.83 -6.58 -3.15
C ASP A 18 -3.36 -6.57 -3.09
N SER A 19 -3.95 -7.35 -2.20
CA SER A 19 -5.39 -7.35 -1.94
C SER A 19 -5.90 -5.99 -1.45
N MET A 20 -5.20 -5.34 -0.51
CA MET A 20 -5.55 -3.99 -0.03
C MET A 20 -5.49 -2.95 -1.15
N LEU A 21 -4.51 -3.06 -2.04
CA LEU A 21 -4.33 -2.19 -3.21
C LEU A 21 -5.31 -2.47 -4.36
N ARG A 22 -6.04 -3.60 -4.33
CA ARG A 22 -7.07 -3.96 -5.30
C ARG A 22 -8.48 -3.54 -4.86
N THR A 23 -8.62 -3.00 -3.64
CA THR A 23 -9.90 -2.49 -3.15
C THR A 23 -10.46 -1.46 -4.15
N PRO A 24 -11.73 -1.59 -4.59
CA PRO A 24 -12.34 -0.59 -5.47
C PRO A 24 -12.34 0.77 -4.77
N ASN A 25 -11.99 1.85 -5.50
CA ASN A 25 -11.85 3.21 -4.96
C ASN A 25 -10.80 3.37 -3.84
N CYS A 26 -9.67 2.67 -3.95
CA CYS A 26 -8.58 2.76 -2.99
C CYS A 26 -8.01 4.21 -2.89
N PRO A 27 -8.11 4.90 -1.74
CA PRO A 27 -7.82 6.34 -1.64
C PRO A 27 -6.34 6.69 -1.79
N PHE A 28 -5.45 5.72 -1.52
CA PHE A 28 -4.01 5.86 -1.60
C PHE A 28 -3.40 5.33 -2.89
N VAL A 29 -4.21 4.92 -3.87
CA VAL A 29 -3.73 4.51 -5.20
C VAL A 29 -3.93 5.66 -6.18
N LEU A 30 -2.87 6.02 -6.89
CA LEU A 30 -2.90 7.01 -7.96
C LEU A 30 -2.46 6.36 -9.27
N PHE A 31 -3.22 6.57 -10.33
CA PHE A 31 -2.83 6.17 -11.68
C PHE A 31 -2.25 7.38 -12.40
N VAL A 32 -0.97 7.28 -12.79
CA VAL A 32 -0.28 8.28 -13.61
C VAL A 32 0.01 7.64 -14.97
N GLY A 33 -0.84 7.92 -15.96
CA GLY A 33 -0.84 7.21 -17.23
C GLY A 33 -1.05 5.71 -17.01
N THR A 34 -0.09 4.89 -17.45
CA THR A 34 -0.10 3.43 -17.26
C THR A 34 0.53 2.96 -15.95
N LYS A 35 1.11 3.88 -15.15
CA LYS A 35 1.81 3.53 -13.91
C LYS A 35 0.88 3.64 -12.71
N LYS A 36 0.84 2.58 -11.90
CA LYS A 36 0.21 2.58 -10.58
C LYS A 36 1.20 3.07 -9.53
N LEU A 37 0.88 4.21 -8.92
CA LEU A 37 1.59 4.77 -7.78
C LEU A 37 0.75 4.60 -6.51
N VAL A 38 1.44 4.51 -5.38
CA VAL A 38 0.80 4.43 -4.07
C VAL A 38 1.31 5.59 -3.25
N LYS A 39 0.40 6.40 -2.70
CA LYS A 39 0.72 7.49 -1.79
C LYS A 39 1.20 6.89 -0.49
N ARG A 40 2.50 7.07 -0.23
CA ARG A 40 3.19 6.43 0.89
C ARG A 40 2.63 6.83 2.26
N ARG A 41 2.37 8.13 2.50
CA ARG A 41 1.84 8.62 3.79
C ARG A 41 0.47 8.04 4.12
N GLU A 42 -0.49 8.17 3.21
CA GLU A 42 -1.84 7.64 3.40
C GLU A 42 -1.83 6.11 3.58
N PHE A 43 -0.96 5.40 2.86
CA PHE A 43 -0.80 3.96 3.03
C PHE A 43 -0.18 3.60 4.38
N GLU A 44 0.86 4.31 4.83
CA GLU A 44 1.48 4.11 6.15
C GLU A 44 0.47 4.38 7.29
N GLU A 45 -0.33 5.45 7.19
CA GLU A 45 -1.42 5.74 8.14
C GLU A 45 -2.50 4.66 8.13
N TYR A 46 -2.92 4.19 6.96
CA TYR A 46 -3.90 3.11 6.84
C TYR A 46 -3.41 1.83 7.52
N ILE A 47 -2.15 1.47 7.29
CA ILE A 47 -1.55 0.30 7.93
C ILE A 47 -1.43 0.50 9.44
N SER A 48 -0.99 1.67 9.92
CA SER A 48 -0.93 1.98 11.35
C SER A 48 -2.29 1.91 12.04
N ARG A 49 -3.38 2.26 11.35
CA ARG A 49 -4.75 2.14 11.87
C ARG A 49 -5.28 0.71 11.84
N THR A 50 -5.00 -0.02 10.76
CA THR A 50 -5.56 -1.37 10.52
C THR A 50 -4.81 -2.44 11.30
N MET A 51 -3.50 -2.24 11.44
CA MET A 51 -2.60 -3.04 12.26
C MET A 51 -2.13 -2.14 13.38
N ALA A 52 -2.94 -2.04 14.43
CA ALA A 52 -2.49 -1.48 15.70
C ALA A 52 -1.27 -2.29 16.15
N ILE A 53 -0.08 -1.71 15.96
CA ILE A 53 1.17 -2.13 16.60
C ILE A 53 1.47 -1.07 17.64
#